data_AF-A0AAV9EDP2-F1
#
_entry.id   AF-A0AAV9EDP2-F1
#
_cell.length_a   1.000
_cell.length_b   1.000
_cell.length_c   1.000
_cell.angle_alpha   90.00
_cell.angle_beta   90.00
_cell.angle_gamma   90.00
#
_symmetry.space_group_name_H-M   'P 1'
#
loop_
_entity.id
_entity.type
_entity.pdbx_description
1 polymer ?
#
loop_
_entity_poly.entity_id
_entity_poly.type
_entity_poly.pdbx_seq_one_letter_code
_entity_poly.pdbx_strand_id
1 'polypeptide(L)'
;MHKIFLYSIRSRKSNNTLRKVVLPDGTELEEAREVQHYTVEYYKTLLNKESYQPLPKLSAARTLTEEDNRFLCAEITVEEIAVNLKQMKGDSSPGPDGFTVGFFQHCWEVVKDDLYQQSRNFLTVVNFSGSSTPLSLH
;
A
#
# COMPACT_ATOMS: atom_id res chain seq x y z
N MET A 1 6.39 14.25 -24.16
CA MET A 1 6.31 13.55 -22.85
C MET A 1 7.65 13.46 -22.09
N HIS A 2 8.81 13.31 -22.74
CA HIS A 2 10.12 13.18 -22.05
C HIS A 2 10.60 14.44 -21.29
N LYS A 3 10.38 15.65 -21.83
CA LYS A 3 10.87 16.91 -21.21
C LYS A 3 10.18 17.25 -19.88
N ILE A 4 8.87 16.99 -19.78
CA ILE A 4 8.07 17.22 -18.56
C ILE A 4 8.51 16.25 -17.45
N PHE A 5 8.78 14.99 -17.81
CA PHE A 5 9.29 13.99 -16.89
C PHE A 5 10.70 14.32 -16.37
N LEU A 6 11.63 14.72 -17.25
CA LEU A 6 12.96 15.16 -16.81
C LEU A 6 12.90 16.43 -15.94
N TYR A 7 12.00 17.36 -16.26
CA TYR A 7 11.78 18.56 -15.45
C TYR A 7 11.23 18.22 -14.06
N SER A 8 10.26 17.30 -13.96
CA SER A 8 9.73 16.87 -12.66
C SER A 8 10.77 16.12 -11.83
N ILE A 9 11.65 15.31 -12.46
CA ILE A 9 12.81 14.69 -11.78
C ILE A 9 13.76 15.76 -11.25
N ARG A 10 14.12 16.76 -12.08
CA ARG A 10 15.05 17.83 -11.67
C ARG A 10 14.45 18.70 -10.56
N SER A 11 13.16 19.03 -10.66
CA SER A 11 12.42 19.79 -9.65
C SER A 11 12.32 19.00 -8.33
N ARG A 12 11.97 17.71 -8.38
CA ARG A 12 11.98 16.82 -7.20
C ARG A 12 13.37 16.72 -6.58
N LYS A 13 14.42 16.53 -7.38
CA LYS A 13 15.80 16.50 -6.87
C LYS A 13 16.16 17.82 -6.19
N SER A 14 15.81 18.96 -6.78
CA SER A 14 16.07 20.28 -6.18
C SER A 14 15.30 20.50 -4.88
N ASN A 15 14.02 20.13 -4.83
CA ASN A 15 13.14 20.37 -3.70
C ASN A 15 13.35 19.37 -2.55
N ASN A 16 13.79 18.15 -2.87
CA ASN A 16 14.06 17.10 -1.88
C ASN A 16 15.53 17.08 -1.44
N THR A 17 16.37 17.98 -1.95
CA THR A 17 17.74 18.14 -1.45
C THR A 17 17.68 18.93 -0.15
N LEU A 18 18.05 18.28 0.94
CA LEU A 18 18.22 18.93 2.23
C LEU A 18 19.47 19.81 2.19
N ARG A 19 19.28 21.13 2.11
CA ARG A 19 20.37 22.11 1.99
C ARG A 19 20.80 22.71 3.33
N LYS A 20 19.90 22.68 4.30
CA LYS A 20 20.06 23.35 5.59
C LYS A 20 19.33 22.57 6.67
N VAL A 21 19.91 22.53 7.87
CA VAL A 21 19.29 21.95 9.06
C VAL A 21 19.44 22.93 10.23
N VAL A 22 18.38 23.13 10.99
CA VAL A 22 18.41 23.92 12.22
C VAL A 22 18.43 22.96 13.41
N LEU A 23 19.44 23.12 14.26
CA LEU A 23 19.66 22.32 15.46
C LEU A 23 18.73 22.76 16.61
N PRO A 24 18.51 21.93 17.64
CA PRO A 24 17.64 22.27 18.77
C PRO A 24 18.08 23.49 19.60
N ASP A 25 19.36 23.85 19.54
CA ASP A 25 19.95 25.03 20.16
C ASP A 25 19.79 26.32 19.32
N GLY A 26 19.17 26.21 18.14
CA GLY A 26 18.98 27.31 17.19
C GLY A 26 20.13 27.49 16.21
N THR A 27 21.19 26.69 16.28
CA THR A 27 22.33 26.76 15.35
C THR A 27 21.93 26.24 13.97
N GLU A 28 22.39 26.92 12.92
CA GLU A 28 22.07 26.58 11.53
C GLU A 28 23.26 25.91 10.82
N LEU A 29 23.04 24.72 10.27
CA LEU A 29 24.00 23.97 9.46
C LEU A 29 23.66 24.11 7.98
N GLU A 30 24.59 24.63 7.17
CA GLU A 30 24.44 24.76 5.71
C GLU A 30 25.51 23.98 4.93
N GLU A 31 26.58 23.52 5.60
CA GLU A 31 27.61 22.71 4.95
C GLU A 31 27.07 21.31 4.64
N ALA A 32 27.18 20.89 3.37
CA ALA A 32 26.61 19.62 2.91
C ALA A 32 27.10 18.40 3.69
N ARG A 33 28.37 18.40 4.14
CA ARG A 33 28.94 17.31 4.93
C ARG A 33 28.34 17.26 6.33
N GLU A 34 28.21 18.41 6.98
CA GLU A 34 27.63 18.54 8.32
C GLU A 34 26.14 18.20 8.32
N VAL A 35 25.40 18.71 7.33
CA VAL A 35 23.98 18.39 7.11
C VAL A 35 23.79 16.89 6.91
N GLN A 36 24.63 16.24 6.08
CA GLN A 36 24.56 14.80 5.86
C GLN A 36 24.83 14.03 7.15
N HIS A 37 25.93 14.35 7.85
CA HIS A 37 26.32 13.68 9.08
C HIS A 37 25.24 13.80 10.16
N TYR A 38 24.77 15.02 10.42
CA TYR A 38 23.71 15.26 11.39
C TYR A 38 22.42 14.52 11.04
N THR A 39 22.00 14.57 9.77
CA THR A 39 20.77 13.89 9.32
C THR A 39 20.86 12.38 9.54
N VAL A 40 22.00 11.76 9.21
CA VAL A 40 22.21 10.32 9.43
C VAL A 40 22.14 9.98 10.91
N GLU A 41 22.85 10.72 11.77
CA GLU A 41 22.87 10.45 13.21
C GLU A 41 21.50 10.71 13.86
N TYR A 42 20.78 11.74 13.43
CA TYR A 42 19.43 12.03 13.89
C TYR A 42 18.48 10.88 13.58
N TYR A 43 18.43 10.41 12.33
CA TYR A 43 17.53 9.31 11.94
C TYR A 43 17.95 7.96 12.50
N LYS A 44 19.26 7.68 12.64
CA LYS A 44 19.74 6.50 13.38
C LYS A 44 19.20 6.51 14.80
N THR A 45 19.33 7.64 15.49
CA THR A 45 18.84 7.78 16.87
C THR A 45 17.32 7.69 16.91
N LEU A 46 16.60 8.30 15.97
CA LEU A 46 15.15 8.27 15.90
C LEU A 46 14.60 6.85 15.69
N LEU A 47 15.21 6.10 14.75
CA LEU A 47 14.76 4.76 14.37
C LEU A 47 15.22 3.67 15.33
N ASN A 48 16.34 3.89 16.04
CA ASN A 48 16.85 2.98 17.06
C ASN A 48 16.34 3.30 18.48
N LYS A 49 15.55 4.37 18.66
CA LYS A 49 14.81 4.53 19.91
C LYS A 49 13.84 3.36 20.00
N GLU A 50 13.97 2.54 21.04
CA GLU A 50 12.94 1.61 21.46
C GLU A 50 11.73 2.41 21.99
N SER A 51 11.04 3.12 21.10
CA SER A 51 9.71 3.61 21.38
C SER A 51 8.75 2.44 21.20
N TYR A 52 8.82 1.47 22.12
CA TYR A 52 7.72 0.55 22.36
C TYR A 52 6.60 1.35 23.02
N GLN A 53 5.96 2.23 22.24
CA GLN A 53 4.61 2.63 22.54
C GLN A 53 3.80 1.42 22.11
N PRO A 54 3.21 0.63 23.04
CA PRO A 54 2.22 -0.34 22.61
C PRO A 54 1.24 0.45 21.75
N LEU A 55 1.13 0.09 20.47
CA LEU A 55 0.10 0.64 19.60
C LEU A 55 -1.17 0.65 20.45
N PRO A 56 -1.87 1.79 20.57
CA PRO A 56 -3.07 1.86 21.39
C PRO A 56 -3.87 0.62 21.01
N LYS A 57 -4.12 -0.25 22.00
CA LYS A 57 -4.82 -1.51 21.75
C LYS A 57 -6.03 -1.09 20.95
N LEU A 58 -6.04 -1.46 19.68
CA LEU A 58 -7.18 -1.24 18.83
C LEU A 58 -8.18 -2.26 19.37
N SER A 59 -8.82 -1.92 20.48
CA SER A 59 -10.04 -2.57 20.89
C SER A 59 -10.94 -2.31 19.71
N ALA A 60 -11.10 -3.31 18.85
CA ALA A 60 -12.01 -3.22 17.73
C ALA A 60 -13.35 -2.84 18.34
N ALA A 61 -13.70 -1.56 18.25
CA ALA A 61 -14.92 -1.03 18.86
C ALA A 61 -16.17 -1.67 18.21
N ARG A 62 -15.95 -2.32 17.06
CA ARG A 62 -16.92 -3.08 16.31
C ARG A 62 -16.34 -4.46 16.02
N THR A 63 -16.91 -5.47 16.66
CA THR A 63 -16.80 -6.87 16.21
C THR A 63 -17.66 -7.02 14.96
N LEU A 64 -17.22 -7.83 14.00
CA LEU A 64 -18.04 -8.19 12.84
C LEU A 64 -19.35 -8.81 13.34
N THR A 65 -20.46 -8.30 12.84
CA THR A 65 -21.77 -8.92 13.09
C THR A 65 -21.86 -10.22 12.29
N GLU A 66 -22.83 -11.08 12.62
CA GLU A 66 -23.11 -12.25 11.78
C GLU A 66 -23.50 -11.85 10.36
N GLU A 67 -24.13 -10.69 10.18
CA GLU A 67 -24.45 -10.14 8.86
C GLU A 67 -23.20 -9.74 8.10
N ASP A 68 -22.26 -9.05 8.75
CA ASP A 68 -20.97 -8.71 8.16
C ASP A 68 -20.21 -9.99 7.74
N ASN A 69 -20.23 -11.03 8.58
CA ASN A 69 -19.62 -12.33 8.24
C ASN A 69 -20.31 -13.01 7.05
N ARG A 70 -21.65 -13.02 7.00
CA ARG A 70 -22.37 -13.58 5.85
C ARG A 70 -22.05 -12.83 4.56
N PHE A 71 -21.94 -11.52 4.63
CA PHE A 71 -21.57 -10.69 3.48
C PHE A 71 -20.13 -10.95 3.02
N LEU A 72 -19.17 -10.98 3.95
CA LEU A 72 -17.76 -11.20 3.64
C LEU A 72 -17.44 -12.63 3.16
N CYS A 73 -18.24 -13.61 3.58
CA CYS A 73 -18.12 -15.00 3.16
C CYS A 73 -19.01 -15.35 1.97
N ALA A 74 -19.76 -14.40 1.42
CA ALA A 74 -20.58 -14.62 0.23
C ALA A 74 -19.69 -14.91 -0.98
N GLU A 75 -20.21 -15.66 -1.94
CA GLU A 75 -19.51 -15.87 -3.20
C GLU A 75 -19.46 -14.56 -3.98
N ILE A 76 -18.27 -14.20 -4.47
CA ILE A 76 -18.10 -13.08 -5.40
C ILE A 76 -18.85 -13.37 -6.70
N THR A 77 -19.41 -12.32 -7.31
CA THR A 77 -20.13 -12.38 -8.58
C THR A 77 -19.39 -11.64 -9.70
N VAL A 78 -19.71 -11.98 -10.95
CA VAL A 78 -19.13 -11.30 -12.12
C VAL A 78 -19.57 -9.82 -12.17
N GLU A 79 -20.81 -9.55 -11.75
CA GLU A 79 -21.39 -8.22 -11.69
C GLU A 79 -20.66 -7.33 -10.67
N GLU A 80 -20.33 -7.87 -9.49
CA GLU A 80 -19.53 -7.13 -8.50
C GLU A 80 -18.16 -6.76 -9.03
N ILE A 81 -17.49 -7.67 -9.73
CA ILE A 81 -16.20 -7.39 -10.37
C ILE A 81 -16.38 -6.29 -11.42
N ALA A 82 -17.42 -6.38 -12.27
CA ALA A 82 -17.68 -5.40 -13.30
C ALA A 82 -17.95 -3.99 -12.75
N VAL A 83 -18.76 -3.90 -11.69
CA VAL A 83 -19.11 -2.62 -11.05
C VAL A 83 -17.87 -1.99 -10.43
N ASN A 84 -17.10 -2.75 -9.66
CA ASN A 84 -15.87 -2.26 -9.04
C ASN A 84 -14.84 -1.86 -10.09
N LEU A 85 -14.65 -2.68 -11.13
CA LEU A 85 -13.71 -2.40 -12.21
C LEU A 85 -14.04 -1.09 -12.93
N LYS A 86 -15.32 -0.79 -13.16
CA LYS A 86 -15.76 0.48 -13.77
C LYS A 86 -15.53 1.71 -12.88
N GLN A 87 -15.52 1.54 -11.55
CA GLN A 87 -15.28 2.63 -10.60
C GLN A 87 -13.79 2.95 -10.44
N MET A 88 -12.91 2.02 -10.80
CA MET A 88 -11.46 2.21 -10.71
C MET A 88 -10.96 3.21 -11.76
N LYS A 89 -9.89 3.95 -11.42
CA LYS A 89 -9.24 4.89 -12.34
C LYS A 89 -8.42 4.16 -13.40
N GLY A 90 -8.80 4.33 -14.67
CA GLY A 90 -8.14 3.67 -15.80
C GLY A 90 -6.71 4.14 -16.09
N ASP A 91 -6.35 5.36 -15.66
CA ASP A 91 -5.01 5.96 -15.78
C ASP A 91 -4.06 5.59 -14.63
N SER A 92 -4.42 4.57 -13.85
CA SER A 92 -3.56 3.97 -12.84
C SER A 92 -2.26 3.44 -13.46
N SER A 93 -1.20 3.45 -12.65
CA SER A 93 0.07 2.87 -13.06
C SER A 93 -0.10 1.37 -13.34
N PRO A 94 0.54 0.84 -14.39
CA PRO A 94 0.41 -0.57 -14.74
C PRO A 94 0.94 -1.47 -13.62
N GLY A 95 0.34 -2.66 -13.50
CA GLY A 95 0.84 -3.69 -12.60
C GLY A 95 2.20 -4.23 -13.03
N PRO A 96 2.78 -5.17 -12.27
CA PRO A 96 4.00 -5.89 -12.67
C PRO A 96 3.86 -6.63 -14.01
N ASP A 97 2.62 -6.91 -14.43
CA ASP A 97 2.23 -7.50 -15.71
C ASP A 97 2.23 -6.50 -16.88
N GLY A 98 2.37 -5.20 -16.62
CA GLY A 98 2.37 -4.15 -17.63
C GLY A 98 0.99 -3.66 -18.06
N PHE A 99 -0.10 -4.21 -17.52
CA PHE A 99 -1.47 -3.80 -17.86
C PHE A 99 -2.00 -2.76 -16.87
N THR A 100 -2.70 -1.75 -17.40
CA THR A 100 -3.42 -0.77 -16.57
C THR A 100 -4.85 -1.25 -16.32
N VAL A 101 -5.52 -0.64 -15.34
CA VAL A 101 -6.96 -0.90 -15.12
C VAL A 101 -7.79 -0.59 -16.38
N GLY A 102 -7.39 0.42 -17.16
CA GLY A 102 -8.06 0.77 -18.41
C GLY A 102 -8.08 -0.37 -19.44
N PHE A 103 -7.07 -1.24 -19.45
CA PHE A 103 -7.08 -2.44 -20.29
C PHE A 103 -8.22 -3.39 -19.91
N PHE A 104 -8.36 -3.71 -18.62
CA PHE A 104 -9.40 -4.61 -18.13
C PHE A 104 -10.80 -4.02 -18.33
N GLN A 105 -10.96 -2.70 -18.20
CA GLN A 105 -12.20 -2.01 -18.51
C GLN A 105 -12.57 -2.12 -20.00
N HIS A 106 -11.60 -1.92 -20.90
CA HIS A 106 -11.83 -1.96 -22.34
C HIS A 106 -12.04 -3.38 -22.87
N CYS A 107 -11.29 -4.34 -22.35
CA CYS A 107 -11.31 -5.74 -22.78
C CYS A 107 -12.24 -6.62 -21.92
N TRP A 108 -13.14 -6.02 -21.12
CA TRP A 108 -14.01 -6.73 -20.17
C TRP A 108 -14.71 -7.96 -20.77
N GLU A 109 -15.31 -7.82 -21.96
CA GLU A 109 -16.03 -8.94 -22.60
C GLU A 109 -15.15 -10.14 -22.95
N VAL A 110 -13.84 -9.92 -23.07
CA VAL A 110 -12.85 -10.98 -23.35
C VAL A 110 -12.31 -11.58 -22.06
N VAL A 111 -12.04 -10.77 -21.04
CA VAL A 111 -11.30 -11.19 -19.83
C VAL A 111 -12.19 -11.50 -18.61
N LYS A 112 -13.50 -11.24 -18.69
CA LYS A 112 -14.42 -11.35 -17.54
C LYS A 112 -14.41 -12.74 -16.88
N ASP A 113 -14.38 -13.80 -17.67
CA ASP A 113 -14.46 -15.17 -17.15
C ASP A 113 -13.13 -15.57 -16.46
N ASP A 114 -12.00 -15.21 -17.08
CA ASP A 114 -10.68 -15.44 -16.49
C ASP A 114 -10.49 -14.65 -15.20
N LEU A 115 -10.93 -13.38 -15.19
CA LEU A 115 -10.83 -12.52 -14.03
C LEU A 115 -11.74 -13.02 -12.89
N TYR A 116 -12.95 -13.48 -13.22
CA TYR A 116 -13.85 -14.11 -12.25
C TYR A 116 -13.25 -15.37 -11.62
N GLN A 117 -12.72 -16.28 -12.44
CA GLN A 117 -12.07 -17.51 -11.96
C GLN A 117 -10.89 -17.17 -11.04
N GLN A 118 -10.05 -16.21 -11.45
CA GLN A 118 -8.89 -15.81 -10.67
C GLN A 118 -9.30 -15.16 -9.34
N SER A 119 -10.31 -14.28 -9.35
CA SER A 119 -10.85 -13.67 -8.14
C SER A 119 -11.45 -14.71 -7.19
N ARG A 120 -12.19 -15.68 -7.70
CA ARG A 120 -12.76 -16.78 -6.91
C ARG A 120 -11.67 -17.64 -6.28
N ASN A 121 -10.65 -18.00 -7.05
CA ASN A 121 -9.52 -18.79 -6.56
C ASN A 121 -8.75 -18.05 -5.47
N PHE A 122 -8.48 -16.76 -5.68
CA PHE A 122 -7.81 -15.92 -4.69
C PHE A 122 -8.56 -15.90 -3.36
N LEU A 123 -9.88 -15.63 -3.39
CA LEU A 123 -10.69 -15.59 -2.18
C LEU A 123 -10.82 -16.96 -1.49
N THR A 124 -10.78 -18.05 -2.25
CA THR A 124 -10.78 -19.41 -1.70
C THR A 124 -9.47 -19.75 -0.99
N VAL A 125 -8.31 -19.35 -1.55
CA VAL A 125 -6.99 -19.60 -0.96
C VAL A 125 -6.78 -18.79 0.32
N VAL A 126 -7.27 -17.54 0.37
CA VAL A 126 -7.16 -16.69 1.56
C VAL A 126 -7.88 -17.32 2.77
N ASN A 127 -9.01 -18.00 2.54
CA ASN A 127 -9.77 -18.68 3.60
C ASN A 127 -9.02 -19.85 4.28
N PHE A 128 -7.95 -20.40 3.67
CA PHE A 128 -7.16 -21.49 4.26
C PHE A 128 -6.04 -21.02 5.21
N SER A 129 -5.73 -19.73 5.26
CA SER A 129 -4.68 -19.21 6.16
C SER A 129 -5.14 -18.98 7.60
N GLY A 130 -6.44 -19.20 7.89
CA GLY A 130 -7.05 -19.00 9.22
C GLY A 130 -7.34 -20.27 10.02
N SER A 131 -7.15 -21.48 9.47
CA SER A 131 -7.34 -22.70 10.27
C SER A 131 -6.07 -22.99 11.06
N SER A 132 -5.98 -22.40 12.26
CA SER A 132 -5.17 -22.95 13.34
C SER A 132 -5.65 -24.38 13.59
N THR A 133 -4.91 -25.37 13.11
CA THR A 133 -5.05 -26.76 13.56
C THR A 133 -4.94 -26.78 15.09
N PRO A 134 -5.93 -27.29 15.84
CA PRO A 134 -5.72 -27.59 17.24
C PRO A 134 -4.70 -28.73 17.29
N LEU A 135 -3.54 -28.47 17.90
CA LEU A 135 -2.61 -29.52 18.30
C LEU A 135 -3.40 -30.53 19.13
N SER A 136 -3.66 -31.70 18.55
CA SER A 136 -4.25 -32.83 19.26
C SER A 136 -3.18 -33.38 20.19
N LEU A 137 -3.45 -33.33 21.48
CA LEU A 137 -2.66 -33.91 22.55
C LEU A 137 -2.61 -35.44 22.36
N HIS A 138 -1.42 -36.01 22.17
CA HIS A 138 -1.10 -37.34 22.68
C HIS A 138 0.39 -37.48 22.99
#